data_AF-K1UA65-F1
#
_entry.id   AF-K1UA65-F1
#
_cell.length_a   1.000
_cell.length_b   1.000
_cell.length_c   1.000
_cell.angle_alpha   90.00
_cell.angle_beta   90.00
_cell.angle_gamma   90.00
#
_symmetry.space_group_name_H-M   'P 1'
#
loop_
_entity.id
_entity.type
_entity.pdbx_description
1 polymer ?
#
loop_
_entity_poly.entity_id
_entity_poly.type
_entity_poly.pdbx_seq_one_letter_code
_entity_poly.pdbx_strand_id
1 'polypeptide(L)'
;DACYLVNKTTGKETRLFGINDINQWIAPTKDIKVRALYNALFPFAGKSIVMVSNGSKTYTVDFKKHKLLSEMDFADGENLLEANAQQNAFAYLKDSNLYVRTFDVTSNALTKEKKSHDFQLSKDGNREIVYGQSVHRDEFGISKGTFWSPNGELLAFYRMDQSMVTDYPQVDIPEIG
;
A
#
# COMPACT_ATOMS: atom_id res chain seq x y z
N ASP A 1 -5.99 -4.47 19.74
CA ASP A 1 -7.30 -5.08 19.37
C ASP A 1 -8.22 -4.19 18.54
N ALA A 2 -8.10 -2.85 18.59
CA ALA A 2 -8.95 -1.91 17.86
C ALA A 2 -8.22 -0.62 17.48
N CYS A 3 -8.78 0.11 16.51
CA CYS A 3 -8.36 1.46 16.15
C CYS A 3 -9.35 2.49 16.74
N TYR A 4 -8.82 3.63 17.17
CA TYR A 4 -9.58 4.70 17.84
C TYR A 4 -9.27 6.05 17.20
N LEU A 5 -10.27 6.93 17.19
CA LEU A 5 -10.09 8.35 16.97
C LEU A 5 -9.86 9.03 18.32
N VAL A 6 -8.75 9.75 18.44
CA VAL A 6 -8.38 10.46 19.67
C VAL A 6 -8.57 11.96 19.47
N ASN A 7 -9.38 12.58 20.33
CA ASN A 7 -9.48 14.04 20.37
C ASN A 7 -8.19 14.61 20.98
N LYS A 8 -7.43 15.39 20.20
CA LYS A 8 -6.13 15.94 20.63
C LYS A 8 -6.21 16.93 21.79
N THR A 9 -7.37 17.57 22.00
CA THR A 9 -7.56 18.55 23.07
C THR A 9 -7.99 17.89 24.38
N THR A 10 -8.88 16.90 24.32
CA THR A 10 -9.49 16.29 25.51
C THR A 10 -8.93 14.91 25.85
N GLY A 11 -8.16 14.29 24.95
CA GLY A 11 -7.73 12.90 25.06
C GLY A 11 -8.87 11.89 24.91
N LYS A 12 -10.10 12.35 24.68
CA LYS A 12 -11.27 11.46 24.56
C LYS A 12 -11.11 10.55 23.35
N GLU A 13 -11.14 9.25 23.60
CA GLU A 13 -11.12 8.23 22.56
C GLU A 13 -12.53 7.88 22.09
N THR A 14 -12.65 7.61 20.79
CA THR A 14 -13.86 7.06 20.17
C THR A 14 -13.46 5.89 19.30
N ARG A 15 -13.99 4.69 19.59
CA ARG A 15 -13.66 3.47 18.84
C ARG A 15 -14.11 3.60 17.39
N LEU A 16 -13.20 3.32 16.45
CA LEU A 16 -13.50 3.25 15.02
C LEU A 16 -13.95 1.82 14.64
N PHE A 17 -13.11 0.83 14.92
CA PHE A 17 -13.34 -0.58 14.61
C PHE A 17 -12.36 -1.48 15.36
N GLY A 18 -12.70 -2.75 15.51
CA GLY A 18 -11.83 -3.82 16.03
C GLY A 18 -11.45 -4.84 14.97
N ILE A 19 -10.56 -5.77 15.35
CA ILE A 19 -10.16 -6.90 14.50
C ILE A 19 -11.37 -7.71 14.01
N ASN A 20 -12.35 -7.95 14.89
CA ASN A 20 -13.56 -8.70 14.53
C ASN A 20 -14.38 -7.97 13.47
N ASP A 21 -14.54 -6.65 13.59
CA ASP A 21 -15.27 -5.84 12.61
C ASP A 21 -14.59 -5.94 11.23
N ILE A 22 -13.27 -5.78 11.18
CA ILE A 22 -12.47 -5.92 9.95
C ILE A 22 -12.64 -7.31 9.33
N ASN A 23 -12.50 -8.38 10.12
CA ASN A 23 -12.61 -9.75 9.60
C ASN A 23 -14.03 -10.03 9.05
N GLN A 24 -15.07 -9.44 9.64
CA GLN A 24 -16.43 -9.50 9.10
C GLN A 24 -16.58 -8.78 7.75
N TRP A 25 -15.87 -7.66 7.56
CA TRP A 25 -15.98 -6.86 6.34
C TRP A 25 -15.16 -7.40 5.16
N ILE A 26 -14.04 -8.07 5.42
CA ILE A 26 -13.15 -8.58 4.36
C ILE A 26 -13.58 -9.95 3.84
N ALA A 27 -13.93 -10.89 4.72
CA ALA A 27 -14.26 -12.26 4.33
C ALA A 27 -15.00 -12.99 5.46
N PRO A 28 -16.30 -12.73 5.66
CA PRO A 28 -17.06 -13.30 6.78
C PRO A 28 -17.14 -14.83 6.75
N THR A 29 -16.82 -15.47 5.61
CA THR A 29 -16.96 -16.92 5.38
C THR A 29 -15.66 -17.64 5.00
N LYS A 30 -14.49 -16.95 4.96
CA LYS A 30 -13.20 -17.59 4.63
C LYS A 30 -12.34 -17.73 5.88
N ASP A 31 -11.47 -18.74 5.91
CA ASP A 31 -10.52 -18.97 7.01
C ASP A 31 -9.33 -17.97 7.02
N ILE A 32 -9.43 -16.89 6.25
CA ILE A 32 -8.42 -15.86 6.12
C ILE A 32 -8.74 -14.74 7.12
N LYS A 33 -7.84 -14.50 8.08
CA LYS A 33 -8.06 -13.54 9.17
C LYS A 33 -6.89 -12.58 9.31
N VAL A 34 -7.20 -11.30 9.42
CA VAL A 34 -6.30 -10.30 9.99
C VAL A 34 -6.18 -10.61 11.49
N ARG A 35 -4.95 -10.81 11.96
CA ARG A 35 -4.67 -11.20 13.36
C ARG A 35 -4.33 -10.03 14.26
N ALA A 36 -3.87 -8.92 13.68
CA ALA A 36 -3.50 -7.73 14.42
C ALA A 36 -3.70 -6.47 13.55
N LEU A 37 -3.81 -5.32 14.20
CA LEU A 37 -3.93 -4.00 13.55
C LEU A 37 -2.67 -3.14 13.70
N TYR A 38 -1.53 -3.74 14.10
CA TYR A 38 -0.29 -2.99 14.33
C TYR A 38 0.18 -2.20 13.11
N ASN A 39 0.00 -2.77 11.92
CA ASN A 39 0.39 -2.16 10.65
C ASN A 39 -0.82 -1.56 9.90
N ALA A 40 -1.89 -1.19 10.63
CA ALA A 40 -3.02 -0.52 10.00
C ALA A 40 -2.59 0.86 9.50
N LEU A 41 -2.81 1.12 8.21
CA LEU A 41 -2.48 2.38 7.56
C LEU A 41 -3.75 3.14 7.20
N PHE A 42 -3.74 4.44 7.42
CA PHE A 42 -4.81 5.37 7.01
C PHE A 42 -4.27 6.25 5.88
N PRO A 43 -4.22 5.72 4.64
CA PRO A 43 -3.45 6.34 3.56
C PRO A 43 -4.04 7.65 3.04
N PHE A 44 -5.29 7.95 3.36
CA PHE A 44 -6.01 9.09 2.80
C PHE A 44 -6.59 9.97 3.91
N ALA A 45 -6.02 11.16 4.09
CA ALA A 45 -6.54 12.15 5.01
C ALA A 45 -8.02 12.46 4.71
N GLY A 46 -8.85 12.51 5.76
CA GLY A 46 -10.28 12.83 5.65
C GLY A 46 -11.17 11.73 5.06
N LYS A 47 -10.62 10.60 4.59
CA LYS A 47 -11.41 9.47 4.08
C LYS A 47 -11.54 8.36 5.13
N SER A 48 -12.63 7.59 5.06
CA SER A 48 -12.87 6.43 5.92
C SER A 48 -12.21 5.15 5.43
N ILE A 49 -10.99 5.25 4.90
CA ILE A 49 -10.28 4.12 4.30
C ILE A 49 -9.14 3.69 5.21
N VAL A 50 -9.08 2.39 5.49
CA VAL A 50 -7.97 1.74 6.18
C VAL A 50 -7.39 0.64 5.30
N MET A 51 -6.07 0.51 5.31
CA MET A 51 -5.36 -0.65 4.78
C MET A 51 -4.89 -1.52 5.96
N VAL A 52 -5.20 -2.81 5.90
CA VAL A 52 -4.79 -3.81 6.89
C VAL A 52 -4.20 -5.02 6.19
N SER A 53 -3.26 -5.72 6.83
CA SER A 53 -2.62 -6.90 6.25
C SER A 53 -2.76 -8.11 7.16
N ASN A 54 -2.82 -9.30 6.56
CA ASN A 54 -2.72 -10.59 7.26
C ASN A 54 -1.33 -11.24 7.12
N GLY A 55 -0.37 -10.53 6.51
CA GLY A 55 0.98 -11.02 6.22
C GLY A 55 1.20 -11.42 4.76
N SER A 56 0.18 -11.93 4.06
CA SER A 56 0.26 -12.28 2.63
C SER A 56 -0.59 -11.37 1.74
N LYS A 57 -1.61 -10.75 2.31
CA LYS A 57 -2.54 -9.89 1.60
C LYS A 57 -2.79 -8.61 2.34
N THR A 58 -2.90 -7.54 1.56
CA THR A 58 -3.35 -6.23 2.02
C THR A 58 -4.80 -6.02 1.60
N TYR A 59 -5.65 -5.69 2.56
CA TYR A 59 -7.06 -5.37 2.37
C TYR A 59 -7.27 -3.88 2.54
N THR A 60 -7.91 -3.26 1.55
CA THR A 60 -8.37 -1.86 1.63
C THR A 60 -9.85 -1.86 1.98
N VAL A 61 -10.23 -1.22 3.07
CA VAL A 61 -11.57 -1.28 3.65
C VAL A 61 -12.10 0.13 3.88
N ASP A 62 -13.35 0.37 3.48
CA ASP A 62 -14.12 1.53 3.94
C ASP A 62 -14.79 1.18 5.27
N PHE A 63 -14.24 1.70 6.37
CA PHE A 63 -14.69 1.35 7.72
C PHE A 63 -15.95 2.09 8.16
N LYS A 64 -16.43 3.10 7.42
CA LYS A 64 -17.76 3.70 7.65
C LYS A 64 -18.84 2.98 6.87
N LYS A 65 -18.52 2.50 5.67
CA LYS A 65 -19.43 1.70 4.84
C LYS A 65 -19.38 0.19 5.11
N HIS A 66 -18.48 -0.25 6.00
CA HIS A 66 -18.30 -1.65 6.36
C HIS A 66 -18.03 -2.55 5.14
N LYS A 67 -17.18 -2.06 4.21
CA LYS A 67 -17.02 -2.65 2.88
C LYS A 67 -15.56 -2.87 2.50
N LEU A 68 -15.23 -4.08 2.06
CA LEU A 68 -13.98 -4.38 1.36
C LEU A 68 -13.94 -3.72 -0.03
N LEU A 69 -12.96 -2.84 -0.24
CA LEU A 69 -12.72 -2.09 -1.48
C LEU A 69 -11.70 -2.76 -2.41
N SER A 70 -10.65 -3.38 -1.86
CA SER A 70 -9.64 -4.09 -2.67
C SER A 70 -8.92 -5.12 -1.81
N GLU A 71 -8.48 -6.19 -2.46
CA GLU A 71 -7.59 -7.20 -1.92
C GLU A 71 -6.36 -7.26 -2.82
N MET A 72 -5.16 -7.19 -2.22
CA MET A 72 -3.89 -7.29 -2.91
C MET A 72 -3.10 -8.44 -2.31
N ASP A 73 -2.56 -9.32 -3.15
CA ASP A 73 -1.54 -10.27 -2.73
C ASP A 73 -0.22 -9.50 -2.62
N PHE A 74 0.24 -9.19 -1.41
CA PHE A 74 1.61 -8.76 -1.22
C PHE A 74 2.46 -10.03 -1.16
N ALA A 75 2.88 -10.51 -2.33
CA ALA A 75 3.97 -11.47 -2.38
C ALA A 75 5.26 -10.80 -1.86
N ASP A 76 6.22 -11.59 -1.38
CA ASP A 76 7.55 -11.07 -1.05
C ASP A 76 8.10 -10.24 -2.22
N GLY A 77 8.46 -8.98 -1.95
CA GLY A 77 9.01 -8.05 -2.95
C GLY A 77 8.04 -7.00 -3.50
N GLU A 78 6.74 -7.03 -3.15
CA GLU A 78 5.85 -5.88 -3.44
C GLU A 78 6.05 -4.74 -2.42
N ASN A 79 6.05 -3.49 -2.89
CA ASN A 79 6.31 -2.32 -2.03
C ASN A 79 5.35 -1.16 -2.35
N LEU A 80 4.60 -0.69 -1.35
CA LEU A 80 3.73 0.48 -1.49
C LEU A 80 4.60 1.75 -1.55
N LEU A 81 4.52 2.49 -2.65
CA LEU A 81 5.30 3.71 -2.82
C LEU A 81 4.53 4.95 -2.36
N GLU A 82 3.30 5.13 -2.87
CA GLU A 82 2.54 6.34 -2.58
C GLU A 82 1.04 6.17 -2.80
N ALA A 83 0.24 6.78 -1.93
CA ALA A 83 -1.21 6.81 -2.04
C ALA A 83 -1.71 8.09 -2.73
N ASN A 84 -2.70 7.95 -3.60
CA ASN A 84 -3.41 9.05 -4.25
C ASN A 84 -4.85 9.10 -3.77
N ALA A 85 -5.10 10.02 -2.83
CA ALA A 85 -6.42 10.23 -2.26
C ALA A 85 -7.43 10.70 -3.29
N GLN A 86 -7.05 11.50 -4.29
CA GLN A 86 -8.01 12.10 -5.22
C GLN A 86 -8.65 11.05 -6.13
N GLN A 87 -7.84 10.10 -6.61
CA GLN A 87 -8.29 9.08 -7.55
C GLN A 87 -8.56 7.72 -6.90
N ASN A 88 -8.52 7.61 -5.56
CA ASN A 88 -8.61 6.32 -4.86
C ASN A 88 -7.62 5.29 -5.45
N ALA A 89 -6.35 5.67 -5.46
CA ALA A 89 -5.31 4.90 -6.12
C ALA A 89 -4.03 4.76 -5.29
N PHE A 90 -3.20 3.80 -5.65
CA PHE A 90 -1.88 3.57 -5.05
C PHE A 90 -0.85 3.29 -6.14
N ALA A 91 0.33 3.91 -6.04
CA ALA A 91 1.52 3.49 -6.76
C ALA A 91 2.29 2.46 -5.92
N TYR A 92 2.69 1.36 -6.54
CA TYR A 92 3.42 0.28 -5.88
C TYR A 92 4.36 -0.44 -6.84
N LEU A 93 5.32 -1.16 -6.28
CA LEU A 93 6.20 -2.06 -7.01
C LEU A 93 5.71 -3.50 -6.91
N LYS A 94 5.80 -4.21 -8.03
CA LYS A 94 5.65 -5.66 -8.13
C LYS A 94 6.66 -6.18 -9.13
N ASP A 95 7.46 -7.17 -8.73
CA ASP A 95 8.51 -7.77 -9.57
C ASP A 95 9.42 -6.69 -10.20
N SER A 96 9.90 -5.75 -9.38
CA SER A 96 10.71 -4.57 -9.76
C SER A 96 10.05 -3.58 -10.73
N ASN A 97 8.79 -3.78 -11.10
CA ASN A 97 8.06 -2.92 -12.03
C ASN A 97 7.04 -2.03 -11.30
N LEU A 98 6.83 -0.83 -11.84
CA LEU A 98 5.90 0.16 -11.32
C LEU A 98 4.48 -0.12 -11.80
N TYR A 99 3.55 -0.11 -10.84
CA TYR A 99 2.13 -0.27 -11.08
C TYR A 99 1.34 0.84 -10.39
N VAL A 100 0.17 1.14 -10.94
CA VAL A 100 -0.87 1.93 -10.30
C VAL A 100 -2.11 1.07 -10.13
N ARG A 101 -2.62 0.96 -8.91
CA ARG A 101 -3.90 0.34 -8.63
C ARG A 101 -4.96 1.39 -8.36
N THR A 102 -6.13 1.27 -8.98
CA THR A 102 -7.33 2.04 -8.63
C THR A 102 -8.37 1.11 -8.00
N PHE A 103 -9.22 1.63 -7.12
CA PHE A 103 -10.31 0.86 -6.52
C PHE A 103 -11.59 1.67 -6.47
N ASP A 104 -12.72 1.00 -6.70
CA ASP A 104 -14.01 1.66 -6.77
C ASP A 104 -14.72 1.67 -5.40
N VAL A 105 -14.92 2.88 -4.88
CA VAL A 105 -15.63 3.14 -3.61
C VAL A 105 -17.16 3.17 -3.76
N THR A 106 -17.68 3.10 -4.99
CA THR A 106 -19.11 3.17 -5.34
C THR A 106 -19.70 1.81 -5.73
N SER A 107 -18.89 0.87 -6.20
CA SER A 107 -19.33 -0.50 -6.54
C SER A 107 -20.17 -1.14 -5.43
N ASN A 108 -21.28 -1.81 -5.76
CA ASN A 108 -22.03 -2.58 -4.78
C ASN A 108 -21.49 -4.00 -4.68
N ALA A 109 -21.36 -4.53 -3.46
CA ALA A 109 -20.77 -5.85 -3.18
C ALA A 109 -21.52 -7.06 -3.78
N LEU A 110 -22.58 -6.83 -4.55
CA LEU A 110 -23.44 -7.85 -5.16
C LEU A 110 -23.00 -8.25 -6.58
N THR A 111 -22.10 -7.50 -7.22
CA THR A 111 -21.56 -7.87 -8.54
C THR A 111 -20.19 -8.54 -8.38
N LYS A 112 -19.93 -9.60 -9.15
CA LYS A 112 -18.63 -10.29 -9.24
C LYS A 112 -17.54 -9.44 -9.92
N GLU A 113 -17.75 -8.14 -10.07
CA GLU A 113 -16.81 -7.24 -10.74
C GLU A 113 -15.53 -7.08 -9.91
N LYS A 114 -14.40 -6.92 -10.61
CA LYS A 114 -13.12 -6.69 -9.96
C LYS A 114 -13.19 -5.38 -9.18
N LYS A 115 -13.03 -5.46 -7.86
CA LYS A 115 -13.11 -4.30 -6.95
C LYS A 115 -11.96 -3.28 -7.14
N SER A 116 -10.90 -3.70 -7.83
CA SER A 116 -9.75 -2.89 -8.20
C SER A 116 -9.19 -3.24 -9.57
N HIS A 117 -8.47 -2.31 -10.18
CA HIS A 117 -7.80 -2.47 -11.45
C HIS A 117 -6.33 -2.05 -11.35
N ASP A 118 -5.45 -2.83 -11.99
CA ASP A 118 -4.00 -2.58 -12.00
C ASP A 118 -3.54 -2.12 -13.38
N PHE A 119 -2.82 -1.01 -13.40
CA PHE A 119 -2.15 -0.46 -14.57
C PHE A 119 -0.65 -0.66 -14.40
N GLN A 120 -0.05 -1.51 -15.24
CA GLN A 120 1.40 -1.67 -15.30
C GLN A 120 2.02 -0.51 -16.07
N LEU A 121 2.92 0.25 -15.45
CA LEU A 121 3.57 1.42 -16.05
C LEU A 121 4.96 1.09 -16.62
N SER A 122 5.64 0.08 -16.09
CA SER A 122 6.95 -0.38 -16.58
C SER A 122 6.99 -1.88 -16.82
N LYS A 123 7.92 -2.36 -17.66
CA LYS A 123 8.05 -3.79 -18.01
C LYS A 123 9.48 -4.34 -17.97
N ASP A 124 10.47 -3.47 -17.80
CA ASP A 124 11.90 -3.76 -17.85
C ASP A 124 12.58 -3.61 -16.47
N GLY A 125 11.81 -3.39 -15.41
CA GLY A 125 12.32 -3.26 -14.05
C GLY A 125 13.06 -4.53 -13.62
N ASN A 126 14.23 -4.35 -13.01
CA ASN A 126 15.10 -5.40 -12.52
C ASN A 126 16.03 -4.83 -11.43
N ARG A 127 17.06 -5.58 -11.01
CA ARG A 127 18.01 -5.14 -9.99
C ARG A 127 18.77 -3.87 -10.39
N GLU A 128 19.00 -3.66 -11.68
CA GLU A 128 19.78 -2.59 -12.26
C GLU A 128 18.89 -1.44 -12.80
N ILE A 129 17.63 -1.73 -13.12
CA ILE A 129 16.62 -0.73 -13.53
C ILE A 129 15.56 -0.59 -12.44
N VAL A 130 15.67 0.47 -11.65
CA VAL A 130 14.82 0.74 -10.48
C VAL A 130 13.80 1.83 -10.80
N TYR A 131 12.53 1.56 -10.47
CA TYR A 131 11.42 2.50 -10.68
C TYR A 131 10.83 3.02 -9.37
N GLY A 132 10.38 4.28 -9.36
CA GLY A 132 9.49 4.83 -8.33
C GLY A 132 10.09 4.95 -6.92
N GLN A 133 11.31 4.48 -6.70
CA GLN A 133 12.05 4.59 -5.46
C GLN A 133 12.89 5.86 -5.44
N SER A 134 13.33 6.24 -4.24
CA SER A 134 14.28 7.33 -4.08
C SER A 134 15.58 7.04 -4.85
N VAL A 135 16.21 8.09 -5.32
CA VAL A 135 17.46 8.06 -6.11
C VAL A 135 18.52 8.87 -5.38
N HIS A 136 19.76 8.87 -5.90
CA HIS A 136 20.88 9.65 -5.33
C HIS A 136 21.12 9.36 -3.84
N ARG A 137 20.86 8.14 -3.37
CA ARG A 137 21.07 7.72 -1.97
C ARG A 137 20.38 8.61 -0.93
N ASP A 138 19.17 9.08 -1.24
CA ASP A 138 18.39 9.97 -0.40
C ASP A 138 19.05 11.35 -0.15
N GLU A 139 19.97 11.76 -1.02
CA GLU A 139 20.57 13.08 -0.99
C GLU A 139 19.62 14.15 -1.56
N PHE A 140 19.94 15.43 -1.34
CA PHE A 140 19.22 16.59 -1.89
C PHE A 140 17.74 16.71 -1.47
N GLY A 141 17.35 16.06 -0.36
CA GLY A 141 15.98 16.06 0.13
C GLY A 141 15.04 15.16 -0.68
N ILE A 142 15.59 14.27 -1.52
CA ILE A 142 14.84 13.24 -2.22
C ILE A 142 14.63 12.09 -1.24
N SER A 143 13.39 11.76 -0.93
CA SER A 143 13.04 10.64 -0.03
C SER A 143 12.01 9.68 -0.63
N LYS A 144 11.61 9.91 -1.88
CA LYS A 144 10.66 9.10 -2.64
C LYS A 144 10.90 9.30 -4.14
N GLY A 145 10.36 8.39 -4.96
CA GLY A 145 10.48 8.47 -6.42
C GLY A 145 9.17 8.51 -7.17
N THR A 146 8.05 8.79 -6.51
CA THR A 146 6.74 8.99 -7.12
C THR A 146 6.16 10.34 -6.71
N PHE A 147 5.43 10.97 -7.64
CA PHE A 147 4.85 12.29 -7.46
C PHE A 147 3.55 12.40 -8.26
N TRP A 148 2.42 12.31 -7.56
CA TRP A 148 1.11 12.57 -8.15
C TRP A 148 0.91 14.05 -8.46
N SER A 149 0.26 14.37 -9.58
CA SER A 149 -0.24 15.72 -9.84
C SER A 149 -1.23 16.14 -8.75
N PRO A 150 -1.48 17.45 -8.54
CA PRO A 150 -2.40 17.91 -7.51
C PRO A 150 -3.83 17.35 -7.62
N ASN A 151 -4.30 17.10 -8.86
CA ASN A 151 -5.59 16.45 -9.13
C ASN A 151 -5.51 14.91 -9.17
N GLY A 152 -4.31 14.35 -9.07
CA GLY A 152 -4.04 12.91 -9.04
C GLY A 152 -4.17 12.20 -10.40
N GLU A 153 -4.40 12.91 -11.50
CA GLU A 153 -4.61 12.29 -12.81
C GLU A 153 -3.30 11.87 -13.50
N LEU A 154 -2.18 12.47 -13.10
CA LEU A 154 -0.85 12.18 -13.65
C LEU A 154 0.09 11.70 -12.54
N LEU A 155 0.99 10.80 -12.89
CA LEU A 155 2.04 10.32 -12.01
C LEU A 155 3.41 10.55 -12.68
N ALA A 156 4.23 11.39 -12.05
CA ALA A 156 5.66 11.44 -12.36
C ALA A 156 6.41 10.43 -11.47
N PHE A 157 7.44 9.79 -12.02
CA PHE A 157 8.25 8.83 -11.29
C PHE A 157 9.69 8.80 -11.77
N TYR A 158 10.61 8.39 -10.91
CA TYR A 158 11.99 8.11 -11.30
C TYR A 158 12.12 6.75 -11.98
N ARG A 159 13.02 6.70 -12.98
CA ARG A 159 13.63 5.49 -13.54
C ARG A 159 15.12 5.66 -13.42
N MET A 160 15.76 4.82 -12.62
CA MET A 160 17.20 4.84 -12.41
C MET A 160 17.82 3.61 -13.07
N ASP A 161 18.80 3.85 -13.93
CA ASP A 161 19.68 2.81 -14.46
C ASP A 161 20.99 2.85 -13.69
N GLN A 162 21.23 1.81 -12.88
CA GLN A 162 22.43 1.65 -12.06
C GLN A 162 23.37 0.56 -12.58
N SER A 163 23.22 0.12 -13.84
CA SER A 163 24.09 -0.91 -14.45
C SER A 163 25.57 -0.52 -14.51
N MET A 164 25.86 0.79 -14.53
CA MET A 164 27.21 1.34 -14.52
C MET A 164 27.78 1.50 -13.10
N VAL A 165 26.99 1.23 -12.05
CA VAL A 165 27.43 1.29 -10.65
C VAL A 165 28.06 -0.04 -10.29
N THR A 166 29.30 -0.01 -9.82
CA THR A 166 30.01 -1.22 -9.39
C THR A 166 29.41 -1.77 -8.11
N ASP A 167 29.08 -3.06 -8.12
CA ASP A 167 28.63 -3.77 -6.93
C ASP A 167 29.73 -3.83 -5.87
N TYR A 168 29.33 -3.60 -4.62
CA TYR A 168 30.19 -3.89 -3.47
C TYR A 168 29.85 -5.29 -2.95
N PRO A 169 30.80 -6.25 -2.95
CA PRO A 169 30.54 -7.59 -2.46
C PRO A 169 30.28 -7.55 -0.95
N GLN A 170 29.08 -7.95 -0.56
CA GLN A 170 28.78 -8.16 0.86
C GLN A 170 29.36 -9.50 1.29
N VAL A 171 29.99 -9.54 2.46
CA VAL A 171 30.57 -10.75 3.04
C VAL A 171 29.56 -11.30 4.04
N ASP A 172 29.06 -12.51 3.79
CA ASP A 172 28.28 -13.25 4.78
C ASP A 172 29.22 -13.78 5.86
N ILE A 173 29.13 -13.22 7.07
CA ILE A 173 29.89 -13.67 8.23
C ILE A 173 29.01 -14.66 9.01
N PRO A 174 29.33 -15.96 9.03
CA PRO A 174 28.55 -16.94 9.78
C PRO A 174 28.61 -16.63 11.29
N GLU A 175 27.47 -16.78 11.97
CA GLU A 175 27.44 -16.70 13.44
C GLU A 175 28.33 -17.80 14.02
N ILE A 176 29.23 -17.41 14.93
CA ILE A 176 30.05 -18.36 15.68
C ILE A 176 29.15 -18.87 16.82
N GLY A 177 28.76 -20.14 16.73
CA GLY A 177 27.97 -20.82 17.76
C GLY A 177 28.69 -21.01 19.08
#